data_AF-A0A2N5MK50-F1
#
_entry.id   AF-A0A2N5MK50-F1
#
_cell.length_a   1.000
_cell.length_b   1.000
_cell.length_c   1.000
_cell.angle_alpha   90.00
_cell.angle_beta   90.00
_cell.angle_gamma   90.00
#
_symmetry.space_group_name_H-M   'P 1'
#
loop_
_entity.id
_entity.type
_entity.pdbx_description
1 polymer ?
#
loop_
_entity_poly.entity_id
_entity_poly.type
_entity_poly.pdbx_seq_one_letter_code
_entity_poly.pdbx_strand_id
1 'polypeptide(L)'
;MGKWIQEAIDQSPDGRISYSDFINLALYSPQTGYYMNNREKIGRLGDFYTTSNLADAFGRTLARWFVHCVKEYSLPPVFCEIGGGTGRLAHSILSYIRQKEPAMEKDLKYFINDVSPFHRQQQREALTEFKYVKIIESIEKLPVIEGIIFSNELYDAMPVHVIEKKQGQLYEVCISLDEGKLIEELQPLQNANIFAFLEDQSLSLTEGQRFEVPLAMVSYIKTIAEHLQKGLIVTIDYGYTNEEWGEPAHKKGSLRGYQNHRMFENVLENPGKMDLTTHIHFDALAHYGTQFGLKNEQLLGQQEFLLKAGILEELCDHDGSNPFSEIAKRNRAIRNLVVHGGISSYFRVMMQTKGIIESMESFPLFG
;
A
#
# COMPACT_ATOMS: atom_id res chain seq x y z
N MET A 1 -26.34 -10.79 2.94
CA MET A 1 -25.73 -9.61 3.55
C MET A 1 -25.11 -10.01 4.88
N GLY A 2 -23.92 -9.52 5.20
CA GLY A 2 -23.34 -9.75 6.52
C GLY A 2 -24.15 -8.97 7.56
N LYS A 3 -24.73 -9.66 8.56
CA LYS A 3 -25.56 -9.04 9.61
C LYS A 3 -24.90 -7.82 10.28
N TRP A 4 -23.57 -7.79 10.32
CA TRP A 4 -22.74 -6.74 10.92
C TRP A 4 -22.81 -5.38 10.22
N ILE A 5 -22.95 -5.29 8.88
CA ILE A 5 -23.15 -3.98 8.23
C ILE A 5 -24.52 -3.45 8.58
N GLN A 6 -25.52 -4.32 8.53
CA GLN A 6 -26.89 -3.95 8.87
C GLN A 6 -26.96 -3.47 10.32
N GLU A 7 -26.35 -4.19 11.26
CA GLU A 7 -26.24 -3.77 12.65
C GLU A 7 -25.54 -2.41 12.82
N ALA A 8 -24.47 -2.13 12.06
CA ALA A 8 -23.79 -0.83 12.09
C ALA A 8 -24.69 0.30 11.57
N ILE A 9 -25.44 0.05 10.49
CA ILE A 9 -26.41 1.01 9.94
C ILE A 9 -27.56 1.24 10.92
N ASP A 10 -28.14 0.18 11.49
CA ASP A 10 -29.26 0.25 12.43
C ASP A 10 -28.88 0.96 13.75
N GLN A 11 -27.61 0.87 14.16
CA GLN A 11 -27.07 1.55 15.34
C GLN A 11 -26.62 2.99 15.08
N SER A 12 -26.46 3.38 13.81
CA SER A 12 -26.10 4.74 13.45
C SER A 12 -27.30 5.69 13.69
N PRO A 13 -27.09 6.91 14.23
CA PRO A 13 -28.19 7.83 14.55
C PRO A 13 -29.11 8.15 13.36
N ASP A 14 -28.54 8.21 12.16
CA ASP A 14 -29.23 8.63 10.95
C ASP A 14 -29.59 7.46 10.01
N GLY A 15 -29.42 6.21 10.46
CA GLY A 15 -29.70 5.01 9.67
C GLY A 15 -28.80 4.85 8.44
N ARG A 16 -27.56 5.35 8.51
CA ARG A 16 -26.55 5.34 7.45
C ARG A 16 -25.14 5.37 8.02
N ILE A 17 -24.18 4.84 7.28
CA ILE A 17 -22.75 4.89 7.61
C ILE A 17 -21.96 5.52 6.47
N SER A 18 -20.77 6.04 6.74
CA SER A 18 -19.91 6.57 5.68
C SER A 18 -19.35 5.44 4.81
N TYR A 19 -18.87 5.76 3.61
CA TYR A 19 -18.09 4.80 2.81
C TYR A 19 -16.84 4.31 3.55
N SER A 20 -16.24 5.14 4.39
CA SER A 20 -15.08 4.79 5.22
C SER A 20 -15.45 3.68 6.21
N ASP A 21 -16.56 3.84 6.93
CA ASP A 21 -17.06 2.83 7.86
C ASP A 21 -17.42 1.53 7.13
N PHE A 22 -18.08 1.62 5.98
CA PHE A 22 -18.41 0.48 5.14
C PHE A 22 -17.15 -0.30 4.71
N ILE A 23 -16.14 0.39 4.15
CA ILE A 23 -14.87 -0.22 3.72
C ILE A 23 -14.16 -0.86 4.92
N ASN A 24 -14.07 -0.13 6.04
CA ASN A 24 -13.43 -0.63 7.24
C ASN A 24 -14.09 -1.92 7.74
N LEU A 25 -15.42 -1.94 7.80
CA LEU A 25 -16.15 -3.12 8.22
C LEU A 25 -15.99 -4.27 7.20
N ALA A 26 -16.03 -3.98 5.90
CA ALA A 26 -15.87 -4.97 4.83
C ALA A 26 -14.48 -5.58 4.76
N LEU A 27 -13.43 -4.83 5.09
CA LEU A 27 -12.06 -5.30 4.99
C LEU A 27 -11.51 -5.83 6.32
N TYR A 28 -11.84 -5.17 7.43
CA TYR A 28 -11.11 -5.32 8.70
C TYR A 28 -11.97 -5.78 9.89
N SER A 29 -13.26 -6.05 9.71
CA SER A 29 -14.08 -6.64 10.80
C SER A 29 -13.46 -7.97 11.27
N PRO A 30 -13.22 -8.20 12.58
CA PRO A 30 -12.44 -9.34 13.08
C PRO A 30 -12.89 -10.73 12.63
N GLN A 31 -14.18 -10.93 12.34
CA GLN A 31 -14.73 -12.23 11.96
C GLN A 31 -15.14 -12.32 10.48
N THR A 32 -15.40 -11.19 9.84
CA THR A 32 -16.09 -11.11 8.55
C THR A 32 -15.37 -10.26 7.51
N GLY A 33 -14.40 -9.46 7.95
CA GLY A 33 -13.58 -8.63 7.09
C GLY A 33 -12.77 -9.48 6.13
N TYR A 34 -12.63 -8.99 4.90
CA TYR A 34 -11.87 -9.63 3.84
C TYR A 34 -10.46 -10.00 4.32
N TYR A 35 -9.71 -9.09 4.96
CA TYR A 35 -8.36 -9.34 5.46
C TYR A 35 -8.30 -10.16 6.75
N MET A 36 -9.39 -10.24 7.52
CA MET A 36 -9.40 -10.92 8.83
C MET A 36 -9.78 -12.39 8.76
N ASN A 37 -10.50 -12.82 7.73
CA ASN A 37 -10.92 -14.22 7.59
C ASN A 37 -9.76 -15.16 7.19
N ASN A 38 -9.90 -16.45 7.49
CA ASN A 38 -8.87 -17.50 7.25
C ASN A 38 -8.88 -18.06 5.81
N ARG A 39 -9.34 -17.31 4.81
CA ARG A 39 -9.32 -17.78 3.41
C ARG A 39 -7.97 -17.47 2.78
N GLU A 40 -7.50 -18.35 1.90
CA GLU A 40 -6.39 -18.03 1.00
C GLU A 40 -6.84 -16.94 0.02
N LYS A 41 -6.18 -15.78 0.07
CA LYS A 41 -6.52 -14.58 -0.72
C LYS A 41 -5.54 -14.29 -1.86
N ILE A 42 -4.35 -14.91 -1.83
CA ILE A 42 -3.25 -14.65 -2.74
C ILE A 42 -2.77 -15.97 -3.36
N GLY A 43 -2.70 -16.06 -4.70
CA GLY A 43 -2.22 -17.24 -5.43
C GLY A 43 -3.13 -17.65 -6.60
N ARG A 44 -2.89 -18.84 -7.18
CA ARG A 44 -3.69 -19.39 -8.31
C ARG A 44 -5.18 -19.61 -7.97
N LEU A 45 -5.53 -19.56 -6.69
CA LEU A 45 -6.89 -19.64 -6.14
C LEU A 45 -7.29 -18.37 -5.37
N GLY A 46 -6.43 -17.34 -5.34
CA GLY A 46 -6.68 -16.05 -4.68
C GLY A 46 -7.18 -14.97 -5.66
N ASP A 47 -7.28 -13.72 -5.21
CA ASP A 47 -7.82 -12.62 -6.02
C ASP A 47 -6.76 -11.94 -6.90
N PHE A 48 -5.48 -12.01 -6.52
CA PHE A 48 -4.35 -11.40 -7.23
C PHE A 48 -3.38 -12.41 -7.83
N TYR A 49 -2.82 -12.05 -9.00
CA TYR A 49 -1.88 -12.88 -9.75
C TYR A 49 -0.47 -12.28 -9.69
N THR A 50 0.38 -12.80 -8.79
CA THR A 50 1.82 -12.48 -8.78
C THR A 50 2.61 -13.79 -8.82
N THR A 51 3.43 -13.97 -9.86
CA THR A 51 4.29 -15.17 -9.95
C THR A 51 5.41 -15.10 -8.91
N SER A 52 5.79 -16.24 -8.32
CA SER A 52 6.86 -16.33 -7.31
C SER A 52 8.16 -15.64 -7.74
N ASN A 53 8.52 -15.74 -9.02
CA ASN A 53 9.78 -15.22 -9.54
C ASN A 53 9.75 -13.70 -9.75
N LEU A 54 8.56 -13.11 -9.94
CA LEU A 54 8.38 -11.65 -10.00
C LEU A 54 8.54 -11.03 -8.61
N ALA A 55 7.88 -11.62 -7.61
CA ALA A 55 8.00 -11.19 -6.23
C ALA A 55 9.46 -11.31 -5.73
N ASP A 56 10.18 -12.36 -6.13
CA ASP A 56 11.58 -12.54 -5.74
C ASP A 56 12.51 -11.49 -6.36
N ALA A 57 12.41 -11.25 -7.68
CA ALA A 57 13.23 -10.24 -8.35
C ALA A 57 12.99 -8.84 -7.77
N PHE A 58 11.73 -8.51 -7.48
CA PHE A 58 11.34 -7.25 -6.84
C PHE A 58 11.95 -7.11 -5.44
N GLY A 59 11.76 -8.12 -4.57
CA GLY A 59 12.28 -8.10 -3.20
C GLY A 59 13.81 -8.02 -3.13
N ARG A 60 14.52 -8.74 -4.01
CA ARG A 60 15.99 -8.66 -4.10
C ARG A 60 16.49 -7.28 -4.54
N THR A 61 15.78 -6.65 -5.48
CA THR A 61 16.09 -5.28 -5.93
C THR A 61 15.91 -4.28 -4.79
N LEU A 62 14.80 -4.37 -4.05
CA LEU A 62 14.57 -3.52 -2.88
C LEU A 62 15.65 -3.75 -1.81
N ALA A 63 16.01 -5.01 -1.53
CA ALA A 63 17.05 -5.32 -0.56
C ALA A 63 18.41 -4.73 -0.94
N ARG A 64 18.80 -4.84 -2.22
CA ARG A 64 20.03 -4.23 -2.74
C ARG A 64 20.04 -2.72 -2.50
N TRP A 65 18.92 -2.06 -2.79
CA TRP A 65 18.79 -0.62 -2.60
C TRP A 65 18.75 -0.21 -1.12
N PHE A 66 18.00 -0.92 -0.28
CA PHE A 66 17.96 -0.68 1.17
C PHE A 66 19.34 -0.84 1.82
N VAL A 67 20.10 -1.86 1.44
CA VAL A 67 21.49 -2.04 1.88
C VAL A 67 22.35 -0.83 1.50
N HIS A 68 22.19 -0.31 0.28
CA HIS A 68 22.90 0.88 -0.16
C HIS A 68 22.51 2.11 0.68
N CYS A 69 21.21 2.37 0.89
CA CYS A 69 20.75 3.47 1.74
C CYS A 69 21.26 3.38 3.18
N VAL A 70 21.25 2.16 3.75
CA VAL A 70 21.77 1.92 5.12
C VAL A 70 23.24 2.31 5.22
N LYS A 71 24.06 1.91 4.23
CA LYS A 71 25.48 2.25 4.19
C LYS A 71 25.70 3.74 3.96
N GLU A 72 25.01 4.31 2.97
CA GLU A 72 25.17 5.71 2.57
C GLU A 72 24.83 6.68 3.71
N TYR A 73 23.71 6.44 4.37
CA TYR A 73 23.25 7.29 5.46
C TYR A 73 23.76 6.87 6.84
N SER A 74 24.64 5.86 6.90
CA SER A 74 25.14 5.28 8.15
C SER A 74 24.01 4.95 9.13
N LEU A 75 22.93 4.36 8.62
CA LEU A 75 21.79 3.92 9.43
C LEU A 75 22.09 2.56 10.06
N PRO A 76 21.49 2.23 11.21
CA PRO A 76 21.47 0.85 11.66
C PRO A 76 20.57 0.02 10.72
N PRO A 77 20.84 -1.29 10.55
CA PRO A 77 20.02 -2.16 9.71
C PRO A 77 18.73 -2.55 10.45
N VAL A 78 17.80 -1.60 10.56
CA VAL A 78 16.48 -1.81 11.15
C VAL A 78 15.42 -1.54 10.10
N PHE A 79 14.66 -2.58 9.73
CA PHE A 79 13.61 -2.49 8.73
C PHE A 79 12.24 -2.76 9.36
N CYS A 80 11.22 -2.04 8.88
CA CYS A 80 9.83 -2.31 9.21
C CYS A 80 9.00 -2.39 7.92
N GLU A 81 8.47 -3.57 7.61
CA GLU A 81 7.49 -3.77 6.54
C GLU A 81 6.08 -3.60 7.12
N ILE A 82 5.27 -2.72 6.53
CA ILE A 82 3.86 -2.56 6.90
C ILE A 82 3.00 -3.22 5.82
N GLY A 83 2.10 -4.12 6.24
CA GLY A 83 1.29 -4.93 5.33
C GLY A 83 2.05 -6.12 4.75
N GLY A 84 2.82 -6.86 5.56
CA GLY A 84 3.73 -7.92 5.07
C GLY A 84 3.07 -9.13 4.38
N GLY A 85 1.73 -9.22 4.37
CA GLY A 85 0.97 -10.21 3.61
C GLY A 85 1.42 -11.63 3.91
N THR A 86 1.75 -12.41 2.88
CA THR A 86 2.22 -13.79 3.06
C THR A 86 3.66 -13.92 3.59
N GLY A 87 4.39 -12.81 3.76
CA GLY A 87 5.80 -12.79 4.16
C GLY A 87 6.79 -13.10 3.01
N ARG A 88 6.31 -13.21 1.76
CA ARG A 88 7.17 -13.47 0.59
C ARG A 88 8.16 -12.35 0.30
N LEU A 89 7.73 -11.09 0.39
CA LEU A 89 8.60 -9.94 0.16
C LEU A 89 9.69 -9.88 1.23
N ALA A 90 9.32 -9.99 2.51
CA ALA A 90 10.25 -10.19 3.61
C ALA A 90 11.25 -11.33 3.34
N HIS A 91 10.77 -12.52 2.94
CA HIS A 91 11.64 -13.67 2.68
C HIS A 91 12.70 -13.36 1.62
N SER A 92 12.31 -12.75 0.49
CA SER A 92 13.24 -12.37 -0.57
C SER A 92 14.24 -11.31 -0.13
N ILE A 93 13.79 -10.31 0.64
CA ILE A 93 14.68 -9.26 1.18
C ILE A 93 15.71 -9.87 2.15
N LEU A 94 15.24 -10.67 3.10
CA LEU A 94 16.07 -11.28 4.13
C LEU A 94 17.06 -12.30 3.53
N SER A 95 16.61 -13.08 2.55
CA SER A 95 17.46 -14.02 1.81
C SER A 95 18.57 -13.30 1.04
N TYR A 96 18.27 -12.15 0.41
CA TYR A 96 19.28 -11.34 -0.25
C TYR A 96 20.34 -10.86 0.75
N ILE A 97 19.92 -10.28 1.87
CA ILE A 97 20.84 -9.72 2.87
C ILE A 97 21.73 -10.82 3.47
N ARG A 98 21.14 -11.97 3.84
CA ARG A 98 21.90 -13.14 4.31
C ARG A 98 22.96 -13.59 3.30
N GLN A 99 22.61 -13.61 2.02
CA GLN A 99 23.49 -14.08 0.96
C GLN A 99 24.61 -13.08 0.63
N LYS A 100 24.28 -11.78 0.56
CA LYS A 100 25.15 -10.74 0.00
C LYS A 100 25.81 -9.85 1.04
N GLU A 101 25.19 -9.73 2.21
CA GLU A 101 25.59 -8.80 3.28
C GLU A 101 25.61 -9.49 4.66
N PRO A 102 26.35 -10.61 4.82
CA PRO A 102 26.34 -11.39 6.07
C PRO A 102 26.89 -10.61 7.28
N ALA A 103 27.63 -9.53 7.07
CA ALA A 103 28.04 -8.62 8.13
C ALA A 103 26.86 -7.80 8.66
N MET A 104 26.01 -7.28 7.76
CA MET A 104 24.81 -6.52 8.11
C MET A 104 23.74 -7.42 8.75
N GLU A 105 23.59 -8.67 8.27
CA GLU A 105 22.62 -9.63 8.83
C GLU A 105 22.79 -9.84 10.34
N LYS A 106 24.04 -9.81 10.84
CA LYS A 106 24.33 -10.03 12.27
C LYS A 106 23.63 -9.03 13.19
N ASP A 107 23.48 -7.79 12.73
CA ASP A 107 22.89 -6.68 13.48
C ASP A 107 21.46 -6.34 13.02
N LEU A 108 20.96 -7.06 12.00
CA LEU A 108 19.67 -6.79 11.38
C LEU A 108 18.51 -6.99 12.36
N LYS A 109 17.63 -6.00 12.45
CA LYS A 109 16.33 -6.11 13.10
C LYS A 109 15.26 -5.91 12.04
N TYR A 110 14.30 -6.83 11.96
CA TYR A 110 13.25 -6.78 10.96
C TYR A 110 11.88 -6.87 11.63
N PHE A 111 11.08 -5.83 11.48
CA PHE A 111 9.71 -5.78 11.97
C PHE A 111 8.74 -5.99 10.81
N ILE A 112 7.66 -6.73 11.05
CA ILE A 112 6.53 -6.82 10.12
C ILE A 112 5.29 -6.39 10.88
N ASN A 113 4.67 -5.30 10.47
CA ASN A 113 3.36 -4.91 10.95
C ASN A 113 2.28 -5.48 10.03
N ASP A 114 1.36 -6.27 10.58
CA ASP A 114 0.20 -6.77 9.84
C ASP A 114 -0.99 -6.93 10.78
N VAL A 115 -2.14 -6.35 10.40
CA VAL A 115 -3.39 -6.39 11.19
C VAL A 115 -4.10 -7.74 11.09
N SER A 116 -3.84 -8.53 10.05
CA SER A 116 -4.47 -9.84 9.83
C SER A 116 -3.82 -10.95 10.67
N PRO A 117 -4.56 -11.60 11.58
CA PRO A 117 -4.05 -12.74 12.33
C PRO A 117 -3.60 -13.90 11.43
N PHE A 118 -4.27 -14.07 10.30
CA PHE A 118 -3.98 -15.11 9.32
C PHE A 118 -2.65 -14.85 8.61
N HIS A 119 -2.41 -13.63 8.10
CA HIS A 119 -1.13 -13.26 7.51
C HIS A 119 0.01 -13.33 8.52
N ARG A 120 -0.20 -12.85 9.76
CA ARG A 120 0.79 -13.00 10.83
C ARG A 120 1.17 -14.46 11.08
N GLN A 121 0.22 -15.39 10.97
CA GLN A 121 0.53 -16.81 11.08
C GLN A 121 1.35 -17.33 9.90
N GLN A 122 0.99 -16.99 8.66
CA GLN A 122 1.78 -17.35 7.48
C GLN A 122 3.20 -16.79 7.53
N GLN A 123 3.37 -15.54 7.97
CA GLN A 123 4.67 -14.91 8.13
C GLN A 123 5.54 -15.67 9.14
N ARG A 124 4.96 -16.11 10.28
CA ARG A 124 5.70 -16.92 11.27
C ARG A 124 6.20 -18.23 10.69
N GLU A 125 5.40 -18.87 9.85
CA GLU A 125 5.73 -20.14 9.20
C GLU A 125 6.79 -19.94 8.09
N ALA A 126 6.61 -18.93 7.24
CA ALA A 126 7.50 -18.64 6.12
C ALA A 126 8.89 -18.12 6.54
N LEU A 127 8.99 -17.47 7.71
CA LEU A 127 10.20 -16.77 8.15
C LEU A 127 10.88 -17.42 9.37
N THR A 128 10.57 -18.69 9.68
CA THR A 128 11.10 -19.42 10.85
C THR A 128 12.64 -19.44 10.95
N GLU A 129 13.34 -19.36 9.81
CA GLU A 129 14.79 -19.34 9.71
C GLU A 129 15.43 -17.97 10.05
N PHE A 130 14.64 -16.89 10.12
CA PHE A 130 15.09 -15.54 10.39
C PHE A 130 14.74 -15.13 11.83
N LYS A 131 15.58 -15.52 12.81
CA LYS A 131 15.28 -15.35 14.25
C LYS A 131 15.17 -13.90 14.74
N TYR A 132 15.64 -12.96 13.94
CA TYR A 132 15.59 -11.52 14.23
C TYR A 132 14.34 -10.83 13.67
N VAL A 133 13.43 -11.58 13.05
CA VAL A 133 12.12 -11.07 12.59
C VAL A 133 11.15 -10.98 13.77
N LYS A 134 10.50 -9.82 13.91
CA LYS A 134 9.45 -9.56 14.90
C LYS A 134 8.16 -9.15 14.20
N ILE A 135 7.13 -9.97 14.34
CA ILE A 135 5.81 -9.69 13.79
C ILE A 135 4.97 -8.98 14.85
N ILE A 136 4.46 -7.80 14.52
CA ILE A 136 3.64 -6.94 15.40
C ILE A 136 2.25 -6.73 14.80
N GLU A 137 1.22 -6.75 15.64
CA GLU A 137 -0.17 -6.64 15.16
C GLU A 137 -0.62 -5.19 14.87
N SER A 138 0.13 -4.21 15.37
CA SER A 138 -0.22 -2.79 15.28
C SER A 138 1.06 -1.96 15.17
N ILE A 139 1.01 -0.86 14.41
CA ILE A 139 2.17 0.01 14.18
C ILE A 139 2.63 0.69 15.48
N GLU A 140 1.72 0.91 16.42
CA GLU A 140 1.97 1.46 17.76
C GLU A 140 2.86 0.56 18.64
N LYS A 141 3.09 -0.69 18.22
CA LYS A 141 4.03 -1.60 18.89
C LYS A 141 5.44 -1.54 18.29
N LEU A 142 5.62 -0.84 17.18
CA LEU A 142 6.95 -0.55 16.66
C LEU A 142 7.63 0.37 17.68
N PRO A 143 8.88 0.10 18.11
CA PRO A 143 9.63 1.12 18.84
C PRO A 143 9.93 2.30 17.92
N VAL A 144 10.28 3.46 18.47
CA VAL A 144 10.91 4.50 17.66
C VAL A 144 12.22 3.94 17.11
N ILE A 145 12.40 3.99 15.79
CA ILE A 145 13.58 3.43 15.11
C ILE A 145 14.37 4.49 14.35
N GLU A 146 15.64 4.18 14.15
CA GLU A 146 16.41 4.70 13.03
C GLU A 146 16.53 3.56 12.00
N GLY A 147 16.24 3.80 10.73
CA GLY A 147 16.21 2.71 9.73
C GLY A 147 15.28 2.97 8.54
N ILE A 148 14.64 1.92 8.03
CA ILE A 148 13.74 2.01 6.87
C ILE A 148 12.38 1.45 7.24
N ILE A 149 11.34 2.26 7.09
CA ILE A 149 9.95 1.79 7.12
C ILE A 149 9.45 1.74 5.67
N PHE A 150 8.78 0.68 5.27
CA PHE A 150 8.26 0.59 3.92
C PHE A 150 6.95 -0.19 3.84
N SER A 151 6.21 0.06 2.76
CA SER A 151 4.95 -0.61 2.47
C SER A 151 4.81 -0.86 0.97
N ASN A 152 4.17 -1.97 0.62
CA ASN A 152 3.80 -2.32 -0.75
C ASN A 152 2.30 -2.63 -0.79
N GLU A 153 1.52 -1.83 -1.52
CA GLU A 153 0.06 -1.97 -1.65
C GLU A 153 -0.62 -1.96 -0.27
N LEU A 154 -0.48 -0.83 0.43
CA LEU A 154 -0.99 -0.66 1.79
C LEU A 154 -2.12 0.37 1.83
N TYR A 155 -1.91 1.51 1.17
CA TYR A 155 -2.82 2.64 1.26
C TYR A 155 -4.02 2.45 0.34
N ASP A 156 -3.91 1.66 -0.73
CA ASP A 156 -5.02 1.35 -1.63
C ASP A 156 -6.23 0.71 -0.91
N ALA A 157 -5.98 -0.08 0.12
CA ALA A 157 -6.97 -0.83 0.89
C ALA A 157 -7.45 -0.05 2.13
N MET A 158 -6.91 1.13 2.39
CA MET A 158 -7.34 1.92 3.54
C MET A 158 -8.76 2.49 3.33
N PRO A 159 -9.54 2.62 4.41
CA PRO A 159 -10.85 3.25 4.34
C PRO A 159 -10.79 4.70 3.83
N VAL A 160 -11.68 5.02 2.89
CA VAL A 160 -11.84 6.37 2.34
C VAL A 160 -13.27 6.84 2.50
N HIS A 161 -13.46 8.15 2.67
CA HIS A 161 -14.76 8.75 2.44
C HIS A 161 -14.96 8.93 0.94
N VAL A 162 -16.21 9.01 0.50
CA VAL A 162 -16.52 9.26 -0.91
C VAL A 162 -17.41 10.49 -0.98
N ILE A 163 -17.05 11.43 -1.84
CA ILE A 163 -17.84 12.64 -2.09
C ILE A 163 -18.20 12.73 -3.57
N GLU A 164 -19.30 13.42 -3.84
CA GLU A 164 -19.77 13.73 -5.18
C GLU A 164 -20.22 15.19 -5.27
N LYS A 165 -19.85 15.88 -6.35
CA LYS A 165 -20.39 17.20 -6.63
C LYS A 165 -21.64 17.08 -7.51
N LYS A 166 -22.76 17.60 -7.02
CA LYS A 166 -24.04 17.58 -7.73
C LYS A 166 -24.80 18.88 -7.51
N GLN A 167 -25.39 19.42 -8.57
CA GLN A 167 -26.12 20.69 -8.56
C GLN A 167 -25.31 21.83 -7.93
N GLY A 168 -24.00 21.86 -8.17
CA GLY A 168 -23.09 22.87 -7.62
C GLY A 168 -22.75 22.71 -6.13
N GLN A 169 -23.23 21.67 -5.46
CA GLN A 169 -22.97 21.39 -4.04
C GLN A 169 -22.19 20.09 -3.86
N LEU A 170 -21.42 19.98 -2.78
CA LEU A 170 -20.74 18.75 -2.39
C LEU A 170 -21.64 17.91 -1.50
N TYR A 171 -21.70 16.62 -1.81
CA TYR A 171 -22.38 15.61 -1.05
C TYR A 171 -21.36 14.57 -0.59
N GLU A 172 -21.48 14.10 0.65
CA GLU A 172 -20.88 12.85 1.08
C GLU A 172 -21.79 11.69 0.63
N VAL A 173 -21.18 10.65 0.08
CA VAL A 173 -21.89 9.41 -0.29
C VAL A 173 -21.86 8.49 0.92
N CYS A 174 -23.05 8.25 1.48
CA CYS A 174 -23.24 7.35 2.62
C CYS A 174 -23.89 6.05 2.15
N ILE A 175 -23.79 5.00 2.96
CA ILE A 175 -24.41 3.70 2.74
C ILE A 175 -25.57 3.52 3.71
N SER A 176 -26.75 3.23 3.17
CA SER A 176 -27.96 2.91 3.93
C SER A 176 -28.58 1.60 3.45
N LEU A 177 -29.70 1.21 4.05
CA LEU A 177 -30.44 0.00 3.69
C LEU A 177 -31.79 0.35 3.08
N ASP A 178 -32.06 -0.25 1.93
CA ASP A 178 -33.37 -0.23 1.29
C ASP A 178 -33.80 -1.67 0.95
N GLU A 179 -34.96 -2.08 1.46
CA GLU A 179 -35.50 -3.44 1.33
C GLU A 179 -34.46 -4.56 1.61
N GLY A 180 -33.57 -4.33 2.57
CA GLY A 180 -32.50 -5.27 2.94
C GLY A 180 -31.33 -5.36 1.95
N LYS A 181 -31.20 -4.38 1.04
CA LYS A 181 -30.04 -4.18 0.15
C LYS A 181 -29.29 -2.92 0.54
N LEU A 182 -27.96 -2.94 0.41
CA LEU A 182 -27.14 -1.76 0.61
C LEU A 182 -27.31 -0.85 -0.59
N ILE A 183 -27.54 0.42 -0.32
CA ILE A 183 -27.68 1.46 -1.33
C ILE A 183 -26.82 2.66 -0.97
N GLU A 184 -26.45 3.43 -1.98
CA GLU A 184 -25.82 4.74 -1.80
C GLU A 184 -26.87 5.81 -1.57
N GLU A 185 -26.58 6.73 -0.66
CA GLU A 185 -27.41 7.89 -0.38
C GLU A 185 -26.54 9.14 -0.28
N LEU A 186 -26.88 10.18 -1.04
CA LEU A 186 -26.16 11.46 -1.04
C LEU A 186 -26.62 12.32 0.13
N GLN A 187 -25.69 12.74 0.98
CA GLN A 187 -25.94 13.67 2.08
C GLN A 187 -25.16 14.97 1.87
N PRO A 188 -25.77 16.16 2.07
CA PRO A 188 -25.02 17.40 2.01
C PRO A 188 -23.75 17.31 2.88
N LEU A 189 -22.59 17.64 2.31
CA LEU A 189 -21.32 17.47 3.00
C LEU A 189 -21.27 18.35 4.25
N GLN A 190 -21.09 17.72 5.42
CA GLN A 190 -20.96 18.40 6.71
C GLN A 190 -19.65 18.05 7.45
N ASN A 191 -18.93 17.04 6.97
CA ASN A 191 -17.70 16.56 7.60
C ASN A 191 -16.57 17.58 7.46
N ALA A 192 -16.23 18.27 8.56
CA ALA A 192 -15.20 19.31 8.59
C ALA A 192 -13.81 18.80 8.17
N ASN A 193 -13.50 17.54 8.45
CA ASN A 193 -12.20 16.96 8.07
C ASN A 193 -12.09 16.77 6.54
N ILE A 194 -13.21 16.48 5.87
CA ILE A 194 -13.25 16.42 4.41
C ILE A 194 -13.04 17.83 3.82
N PHE A 195 -13.68 18.85 4.38
CA PHE A 195 -13.45 20.23 3.95
C PHE A 195 -12.00 20.67 4.13
N ALA A 196 -11.42 20.41 5.31
CA ALA A 196 -10.01 20.70 5.59
C ALA A 196 -9.08 19.99 4.61
N PHE A 197 -9.34 18.71 4.30
CA PHE A 197 -8.54 17.98 3.30
C PHE A 197 -8.60 18.64 1.93
N LEU A 198 -9.79 19.03 1.45
CA LEU A 198 -9.93 19.68 0.15
C LEU A 198 -9.22 21.04 0.11
N GLU A 199 -9.27 21.80 1.20
CA GLU A 199 -8.57 23.09 1.33
C GLU A 199 -7.05 22.91 1.33
N ASP A 200 -6.52 22.02 2.17
CA ASP A 200 -5.09 21.70 2.25
C ASP A 200 -4.51 21.25 0.91
N GLN A 201 -5.31 20.54 0.12
CA GLN A 201 -4.92 20.04 -1.20
C GLN A 201 -5.26 21.01 -2.35
N SER A 202 -5.89 22.15 -2.05
CA SER A 202 -6.39 23.11 -3.06
C SER A 202 -7.25 22.44 -4.15
N LEU A 203 -8.03 21.44 -3.76
CA LEU A 203 -8.85 20.65 -4.66
C LEU A 203 -10.25 21.24 -4.81
N SER A 204 -10.74 21.24 -6.04
CA SER A 204 -12.13 21.58 -6.33
C SER A 204 -12.71 20.58 -7.33
N LEU A 205 -13.87 20.03 -7.00
CA LEU A 205 -14.54 19.06 -7.86
C LEU A 205 -15.32 19.76 -8.99
N THR A 206 -15.39 19.10 -10.13
CA THR A 206 -16.27 19.46 -11.25
C THR A 206 -17.66 18.83 -11.09
N GLU A 207 -18.68 19.36 -11.76
CA GLU A 207 -20.05 18.85 -11.66
C GLU A 207 -20.16 17.38 -12.12
N GLY A 208 -20.74 16.54 -11.26
CA GLY A 208 -20.84 15.09 -11.43
C GLY A 208 -19.53 14.34 -11.20
N GLN A 209 -18.49 14.98 -10.66
CA GLN A 209 -17.26 14.30 -10.26
C GLN A 209 -17.46 13.62 -8.91
N ARG A 210 -17.01 12.38 -8.85
CA ARG A 210 -16.88 11.56 -7.65
C ARG A 210 -15.41 11.49 -7.25
N PHE A 211 -15.15 11.52 -5.96
CA PHE A 211 -13.79 11.61 -5.43
C PHE A 211 -13.68 10.87 -4.10
N GLU A 212 -12.60 10.11 -3.93
CA GLU A 212 -12.26 9.46 -2.67
C GLU A 212 -11.43 10.40 -1.79
N VAL A 213 -11.75 10.50 -0.50
CA VAL A 213 -11.06 11.37 0.46
C VAL A 213 -10.37 10.50 1.51
N PRO A 214 -9.03 10.38 1.47
CA PRO A 214 -8.27 9.36 2.20
C PRO A 214 -7.89 9.79 3.63
N LEU A 215 -8.87 10.13 4.48
CA LEU A 215 -8.59 10.61 5.85
C LEU A 215 -7.84 9.58 6.72
N ALA A 216 -8.05 8.28 6.48
CA ALA A 216 -7.31 7.22 7.16
C ALA A 216 -5.81 7.26 6.81
N MET A 217 -5.47 7.42 5.53
CA MET A 217 -4.08 7.58 5.06
C MET A 217 -3.39 8.76 5.76
N VAL A 218 -4.06 9.91 5.86
CA VAL A 218 -3.53 11.12 6.54
C VAL A 218 -3.17 10.82 7.99
N SER A 219 -4.07 10.14 8.71
CA SER A 219 -3.82 9.76 10.10
C SER A 219 -2.69 8.74 10.21
N TYR A 220 -2.61 7.80 9.26
CA TYR A 220 -1.66 6.71 9.31
C TYR A 220 -0.22 7.15 8.99
N ILE A 221 -0.01 8.02 7.99
CA ILE A 221 1.32 8.57 7.69
C ILE A 221 1.87 9.37 8.89
N LYS A 222 1.00 10.06 9.64
CA LYS A 222 1.39 10.70 10.90
C LYS A 222 1.96 9.69 11.89
N THR A 223 1.23 8.60 12.14
CA THR A 223 1.66 7.54 13.06
C THR A 223 2.96 6.90 12.60
N ILE A 224 3.14 6.63 11.31
CA ILE A 224 4.41 6.10 10.77
C ILE A 224 5.55 7.10 11.01
N ALA A 225 5.33 8.38 10.70
CA ALA A 225 6.33 9.43 10.88
C ALA A 225 6.76 9.57 12.34
N GLU A 226 5.86 9.38 13.31
CA GLU A 226 6.16 9.42 14.75
C GLU A 226 7.11 8.28 15.18
N HIS A 227 7.08 7.13 14.51
CA HIS A 227 7.94 5.99 14.80
C HIS A 227 9.31 6.03 14.09
N LEU A 228 9.50 6.94 13.15
CA LEU A 228 10.79 7.16 12.50
C LEU A 228 11.50 8.36 13.15
N GLN A 229 12.62 8.11 13.82
CA GLN A 229 13.51 9.15 14.31
C GLN A 229 14.45 9.63 13.20
N LYS A 230 15.06 8.69 12.49
CA LYS A 230 16.02 8.95 11.41
C LYS A 230 15.97 7.84 10.35
N GLY A 231 15.92 8.20 9.07
CA GLY A 231 15.98 7.22 7.99
C GLY A 231 14.95 7.46 6.90
N LEU A 232 14.40 6.38 6.34
CA LEU A 232 13.55 6.42 5.16
C LEU A 232 12.14 5.88 5.43
N ILE A 233 11.16 6.46 4.73
CA ILE A 233 9.85 5.88 4.49
C ILE A 233 9.71 5.65 2.98
N VAL A 234 9.36 4.43 2.59
CA VAL A 234 9.19 4.04 1.18
C VAL A 234 7.79 3.47 0.99
N THR A 235 6.98 4.15 0.18
CA THR A 235 5.63 3.70 -0.16
C THR A 235 5.59 3.28 -1.61
N ILE A 236 5.19 2.04 -1.87
CA ILE A 236 5.01 1.49 -3.21
C ILE A 236 3.53 1.16 -3.36
N ASP A 237 2.85 1.87 -4.24
CA ASP A 237 1.40 1.75 -4.39
C ASP A 237 0.98 2.26 -5.77
N TYR A 238 -0.29 2.07 -6.13
CA TYR A 238 -0.85 2.63 -7.37
C TYR A 238 -1.78 3.80 -7.06
N GLY A 239 -1.63 4.87 -7.83
CA GLY A 239 -2.29 6.12 -7.48
C GLY A 239 -2.09 7.22 -8.50
N TYR A 240 -2.60 8.40 -8.15
CA TYR A 240 -2.61 9.58 -9.00
C TYR A 240 -2.11 10.82 -8.24
N THR A 241 -1.55 11.77 -8.99
CA THR A 241 -1.36 13.16 -8.54
C THR A 241 -2.70 13.89 -8.51
N ASN A 242 -2.75 15.06 -7.87
CA ASN A 242 -3.93 15.92 -7.85
C ASN A 242 -4.30 16.40 -9.27
N GLU A 243 -3.30 16.60 -10.13
CA GLU A 243 -3.52 16.92 -11.55
C GLU A 243 -4.22 15.76 -12.29
N GLU A 244 -3.70 14.54 -12.12
CA GLU A 244 -4.27 13.34 -12.74
C GLU A 244 -5.69 13.07 -12.23
N TRP A 245 -5.96 13.26 -10.94
CA TRP A 245 -7.31 13.20 -10.38
C TRP A 245 -8.30 14.19 -11.02
N GLY A 246 -7.80 15.28 -11.60
CA GLY A 246 -8.59 16.26 -12.34
C GLY A 246 -8.98 15.81 -13.76
N GLU A 247 -8.40 14.72 -14.27
CA GLU A 247 -8.67 14.25 -15.63
C GLU A 247 -10.09 13.69 -15.79
N PRO A 248 -10.73 13.91 -16.95
CA PRO A 248 -12.09 13.38 -17.22
C PRO A 248 -12.21 11.87 -17.07
N ALA A 249 -11.13 11.11 -17.29
CA ALA A 249 -11.09 9.66 -17.14
C ALA A 249 -11.35 9.21 -15.69
N HIS A 250 -11.02 10.04 -14.70
CA HIS A 250 -11.14 9.74 -13.27
C HIS A 250 -12.40 10.36 -12.64
N LYS A 251 -13.31 10.88 -13.46
CA LYS A 251 -14.55 11.53 -13.00
C LYS A 251 -15.42 10.66 -12.09
N LYS A 252 -15.37 9.33 -12.25
CA LYS A 252 -16.14 8.38 -11.44
C LYS A 252 -15.43 7.92 -10.16
N GLY A 253 -14.27 8.48 -9.84
CA GLY A 253 -13.41 7.98 -8.79
C GLY A 253 -12.70 6.69 -9.21
N SER A 254 -12.14 6.00 -8.22
CA SER A 254 -11.28 4.83 -8.40
C SER A 254 -11.70 3.60 -7.60
N LEU A 255 -12.65 3.76 -6.66
CA LEU A 255 -13.09 2.70 -5.77
C LEU A 255 -13.66 1.52 -6.56
N ARG A 256 -13.11 0.33 -6.28
CA ARG A 256 -13.45 -0.91 -6.98
C ARG A 256 -13.26 -2.12 -6.09
N GLY A 257 -14.01 -3.18 -6.39
CA GLY A 257 -13.91 -4.48 -5.76
C GLY A 257 -13.18 -5.48 -6.63
N TYR A 258 -12.38 -6.37 -6.05
CA TYR A 258 -11.79 -7.52 -6.73
C TYR A 258 -12.23 -8.81 -6.06
N GLN A 259 -12.68 -9.77 -6.86
CA GLN A 259 -13.02 -11.12 -6.40
C GLN A 259 -12.87 -12.13 -7.54
N ASN A 260 -12.20 -13.24 -7.26
CA ASN A 260 -11.88 -14.32 -8.19
C ASN A 260 -11.29 -13.80 -9.51
N HIS A 261 -10.31 -12.88 -9.41
CA HIS A 261 -9.67 -12.20 -10.54
C HIS A 261 -10.60 -11.38 -11.44
N ARG A 262 -11.77 -10.96 -10.92
CA ARG A 262 -12.71 -10.07 -11.61
C ARG A 262 -12.84 -8.76 -10.86
N MET A 263 -12.87 -7.67 -11.62
CA MET A 263 -13.13 -6.34 -11.12
C MET A 263 -14.64 -6.09 -11.07
N PHE A 264 -15.11 -5.48 -9.98
CA PHE A 264 -16.49 -5.10 -9.73
C PHE A 264 -16.55 -3.59 -9.46
N GLU A 265 -17.37 -2.87 -10.21
CA GLU A 265 -17.63 -1.45 -9.94
C GLU A 265 -18.59 -1.27 -8.75
N ASN A 266 -19.54 -2.19 -8.58
CA ASN A 266 -20.48 -2.16 -7.46
C ASN A 266 -19.92 -2.87 -6.23
N VAL A 267 -19.27 -2.10 -5.35
CA VAL A 267 -18.63 -2.62 -4.13
C VAL A 267 -19.62 -3.10 -3.06
N LEU A 268 -20.92 -2.80 -3.20
CA LEU A 268 -21.95 -3.11 -2.21
C LEU A 268 -22.52 -4.55 -2.31
N GLU A 269 -22.27 -5.28 -3.40
CA GLU A 269 -22.93 -6.57 -3.66
C GLU A 269 -22.44 -7.70 -2.74
N ASN A 270 -21.15 -7.73 -2.43
CA ASN A 270 -20.49 -8.84 -1.73
C ASN A 270 -19.53 -8.39 -0.62
N PRO A 271 -20.01 -7.60 0.38
CA PRO A 271 -19.16 -7.11 1.45
C PRO A 271 -18.49 -8.24 2.22
N GLY A 272 -17.19 -8.08 2.51
CA GLY A 272 -16.36 -9.09 3.18
C GLY A 272 -15.84 -10.22 2.29
N LYS A 273 -16.25 -10.26 1.01
CA LYS A 273 -15.82 -11.31 0.04
C LYS A 273 -15.03 -10.77 -1.15
N MET A 274 -14.90 -9.45 -1.25
CA MET A 274 -14.13 -8.76 -2.27
C MET A 274 -13.06 -7.95 -1.56
N ASP A 275 -11.89 -7.88 -2.17
CA ASP A 275 -10.93 -6.84 -1.83
C ASP A 275 -11.42 -5.51 -2.36
N LEU A 276 -11.37 -4.45 -1.55
CA LEU A 276 -11.83 -3.12 -1.91
C LEU A 276 -10.63 -2.20 -1.95
N THR A 277 -10.40 -1.60 -3.10
CA THR A 277 -9.19 -0.81 -3.34
C THR A 277 -9.51 0.53 -3.97
N THR A 278 -8.66 1.51 -3.72
CA THR A 278 -8.69 2.85 -4.32
C THR A 278 -7.32 3.20 -4.87
N HIS A 279 -7.26 4.11 -5.84
CA HIS A 279 -5.99 4.73 -6.22
C HIS A 279 -5.60 5.71 -5.10
N ILE A 280 -4.33 5.71 -4.69
CA ILE A 280 -3.88 6.56 -3.60
C ILE A 280 -3.63 8.00 -4.09
N HIS A 281 -3.61 8.96 -3.16
CA HIS A 281 -3.35 10.37 -3.44
C HIS A 281 -1.90 10.71 -3.12
N PHE A 282 -1.01 10.61 -4.10
CA PHE A 282 0.44 10.79 -3.88
C PHE A 282 0.80 12.20 -3.40
N ASP A 283 0.16 13.23 -3.97
CA ASP A 283 0.41 14.62 -3.56
C ASP A 283 -0.06 14.88 -2.13
N ALA A 284 -1.18 14.27 -1.72
CA ALA A 284 -1.64 14.34 -0.34
C ALA A 284 -0.68 13.60 0.60
N LEU A 285 -0.24 12.39 0.24
CA LEU A 285 0.73 11.62 1.01
C LEU A 285 2.05 12.42 1.21
N ALA A 286 2.53 13.07 0.15
CA ALA A 286 3.69 13.95 0.19
C ALA A 286 3.45 15.18 1.08
N HIS A 287 2.32 15.86 0.90
CA HIS A 287 1.95 17.06 1.65
C HIS A 287 1.87 16.80 3.16
N TYR A 288 1.07 15.82 3.58
CA TYR A 288 0.92 15.47 4.99
C TYR A 288 2.19 14.88 5.58
N GLY A 289 2.94 14.09 4.80
CA GLY A 289 4.27 13.65 5.22
C GLY A 289 5.17 14.83 5.60
N THR A 290 5.19 15.89 4.80
CA THR A 290 5.92 17.12 5.13
C THR A 290 5.40 17.83 6.37
N GLN A 291 4.08 17.92 6.55
CA GLN A 291 3.50 18.46 7.78
C GLN A 291 3.94 17.67 9.03
N PHE A 292 4.20 16.36 8.90
CA PHE A 292 4.65 15.50 10.00
C PHE A 292 6.18 15.33 10.08
N GLY A 293 6.93 16.23 9.43
CA GLY A 293 8.39 16.32 9.54
C GLY A 293 9.16 15.34 8.65
N LEU A 294 8.51 14.79 7.63
CA LEU A 294 9.18 14.07 6.56
C LEU A 294 9.64 15.03 5.46
N LYS A 295 10.77 14.74 4.84
CA LYS A 295 11.20 15.40 3.61
C LYS A 295 10.83 14.51 2.43
N ASN A 296 10.17 15.08 1.42
CA ASN A 296 9.88 14.38 0.17
C ASN A 296 11.12 14.41 -0.72
N GLU A 297 11.63 13.24 -1.11
CA GLU A 297 12.84 13.14 -1.92
C GLU A 297 12.50 12.93 -3.39
N GLN A 298 11.80 11.85 -3.72
CA GLN A 298 11.39 11.54 -5.09
C GLN A 298 10.07 10.76 -5.13
N LEU A 299 9.32 10.95 -6.22
CA LEU A 299 8.20 10.13 -6.64
C LEU A 299 8.49 9.62 -8.05
N LEU A 300 8.75 8.32 -8.18
CA LEU A 300 9.11 7.70 -9.46
C LEU A 300 8.06 6.67 -9.87
N GLY A 301 7.87 6.47 -11.17
CA GLY A 301 7.18 5.26 -11.64
C GLY A 301 7.95 4.01 -11.22
N GLN A 302 7.25 2.92 -10.88
CA GLN A 302 7.88 1.69 -10.37
C GLN A 302 8.97 1.18 -11.31
N GLN A 303 8.74 1.20 -12.61
CA GLN A 303 9.76 0.79 -13.57
C GLN A 303 11.03 1.64 -13.48
N GLU A 304 10.89 2.96 -13.45
CA GLU A 304 12.02 3.88 -13.37
C GLU A 304 12.79 3.65 -12.08
N PHE A 305 12.07 3.52 -10.96
CA PHE A 305 12.65 3.18 -9.68
C PHE A 305 13.42 1.86 -9.75
N LEU A 306 12.83 0.79 -10.28
CA LEU A 306 13.49 -0.53 -10.35
C LEU A 306 14.76 -0.50 -11.20
N LEU A 307 14.75 0.26 -12.31
CA LEU A 307 15.96 0.47 -13.12
C LEU A 307 17.03 1.21 -12.33
N LYS A 308 16.69 2.29 -11.64
CA LYS A 308 17.60 3.09 -10.80
C LYS A 308 18.06 2.37 -9.54
N ALA A 309 17.26 1.45 -9.01
CA ALA A 309 17.60 0.53 -7.92
C ALA A 309 18.46 -0.66 -8.43
N GLY A 310 18.68 -0.74 -9.74
CA GLY A 310 19.55 -1.69 -10.43
C GLY A 310 19.01 -3.12 -10.48
N ILE A 311 17.72 -3.27 -10.79
CA ILE A 311 17.09 -4.57 -11.08
C ILE A 311 17.82 -5.35 -12.18
N LEU A 312 18.52 -4.67 -13.10
CA LEU A 312 19.28 -5.32 -14.17
C LEU A 312 20.48 -6.12 -13.64
N GLU A 313 21.00 -5.77 -12.47
CA GLU A 313 22.06 -6.54 -11.79
C GLU A 313 21.57 -7.89 -11.25
N GLU A 314 20.25 -8.07 -11.17
CA GLU A 314 19.62 -9.36 -10.85
C GLU A 314 19.41 -10.23 -12.10
N LEU A 315 19.86 -9.82 -13.30
CA LEU A 315 19.93 -10.73 -14.44
C LEU A 315 21.08 -11.73 -14.25
N CYS A 316 20.85 -12.99 -14.64
CA CYS A 316 21.91 -13.99 -14.71
C CYS A 316 22.06 -14.50 -16.13
N ASP A 317 23.30 -14.75 -16.55
CA ASP A 317 23.57 -15.39 -17.84
C ASP A 317 22.92 -16.77 -17.90
N HIS A 318 22.41 -17.11 -19.08
CA HIS A 318 21.72 -18.35 -19.33
C HIS A 318 22.14 -18.92 -20.69
N ASP A 319 23.11 -19.84 -20.67
CA ASP A 319 23.59 -20.53 -21.89
C ASP A 319 22.78 -21.79 -22.23
N GLY A 320 21.83 -22.18 -21.39
CA GLY A 320 20.99 -23.34 -21.62
C GLY A 320 19.92 -23.12 -22.70
N SER A 321 19.54 -24.18 -23.40
CA SER A 321 18.42 -24.17 -24.35
C SER A 321 17.04 -24.35 -23.70
N ASN A 322 16.97 -24.55 -22.37
CA ASN A 322 15.72 -24.81 -21.65
C ASN A 322 15.02 -23.50 -21.23
N PRO A 323 13.91 -23.08 -21.87
CA PRO A 323 13.20 -21.85 -21.55
C PRO A 323 12.38 -21.92 -20.24
N PHE A 324 12.37 -23.07 -19.57
CA PHE A 324 11.65 -23.32 -18.30
C PHE A 324 12.57 -23.46 -17.10
N SER A 325 13.88 -23.20 -17.24
CA SER A 325 14.77 -23.13 -16.09
C SER A 325 14.36 -21.99 -15.14
N GLU A 326 14.74 -22.08 -13.87
CA GLU A 326 14.45 -21.01 -12.90
C GLU A 326 15.14 -19.69 -13.26
N ILE A 327 16.33 -19.75 -13.86
CA ILE A 327 17.05 -18.57 -14.36
C ILE A 327 16.27 -17.92 -15.52
N ALA A 328 15.77 -18.71 -16.48
CA ALA A 328 14.99 -18.18 -17.60
C ALA A 328 13.67 -17.56 -17.13
N LYS A 329 13.00 -18.18 -16.15
CA LYS A 329 11.79 -17.63 -15.53
C LYS A 329 12.08 -16.32 -14.78
N ARG A 330 13.17 -16.25 -14.00
CA ARG A 330 13.58 -15.02 -13.29
C ARG A 330 13.90 -13.88 -14.27
N ASN A 331 14.70 -14.15 -15.31
CA ASN A 331 15.02 -13.14 -16.32
C ASN A 331 13.76 -12.66 -17.07
N ARG A 332 12.79 -13.53 -17.33
CA ARG A 332 11.49 -13.13 -17.89
C ARG A 332 10.70 -12.25 -16.91
N ALA A 333 10.69 -12.58 -15.62
CA ALA A 333 10.03 -11.78 -14.61
C ALA A 333 10.65 -10.38 -14.48
N ILE A 334 11.99 -10.28 -14.49
CA ILE A 334 12.71 -9.00 -14.53
C ILE A 334 12.31 -8.19 -15.76
N ARG A 335 12.32 -8.80 -16.95
CA ARG A 335 11.87 -8.14 -18.18
C ARG A 335 10.44 -7.65 -18.07
N ASN A 336 9.52 -8.43 -17.52
CA ASN A 336 8.13 -8.01 -17.32
C ASN A 336 8.00 -6.82 -16.34
N LEU A 337 8.89 -6.70 -15.35
CA LEU A 337 8.91 -5.55 -14.43
C LEU A 337 9.45 -4.26 -15.09
N VAL A 338 10.28 -4.38 -16.12
CA VAL A 338 10.95 -3.24 -16.78
C VAL A 338 10.47 -2.93 -18.20
N VAL A 339 9.57 -3.73 -18.78
CA VAL A 339 8.98 -3.46 -20.09
C VAL A 339 7.72 -2.61 -19.90
N HIS A 340 7.57 -1.56 -20.73
CA HIS A 340 6.39 -0.70 -20.75
C HIS A 340 5.12 -1.50 -21.11
N GLY A 341 4.09 -1.40 -20.27
CA GLY A 341 2.74 -1.88 -20.55
C GLY A 341 2.16 -2.77 -19.45
N GLY A 342 0.88 -2.57 -19.14
CA GLY A 342 0.13 -3.32 -18.12
C GLY A 342 -0.16 -2.51 -16.85
N ILE A 343 -0.59 -3.17 -15.79
CA ILE A 343 -0.97 -2.57 -14.49
C ILE A 343 0.19 -1.78 -13.83
N SER A 344 1.44 -2.12 -14.17
CA SER A 344 2.66 -1.48 -13.63
C SER A 344 2.81 0.00 -13.98
N SER A 345 2.06 0.54 -14.95
CA SER A 345 2.13 1.97 -15.32
C SER A 345 1.60 2.91 -14.24
N TYR A 346 0.72 2.42 -13.36
CA TYR A 346 0.12 3.22 -12.29
C TYR A 346 0.86 3.10 -10.97
N PHE A 347 1.74 2.11 -10.84
CA PHE A 347 2.56 1.92 -9.65
C PHE A 347 3.66 2.98 -9.58
N ARG A 348 3.79 3.59 -8.41
CA ARG A 348 4.85 4.55 -8.11
C ARG A 348 5.51 4.22 -6.79
N VAL A 349 6.73 4.74 -6.65
CA VAL A 349 7.54 4.63 -5.44
C VAL A 349 7.77 6.02 -4.91
N MET A 350 7.11 6.31 -3.79
CA MET A 350 7.29 7.54 -3.02
C MET A 350 8.39 7.32 -1.99
N MET A 351 9.41 8.17 -2.01
CA MET A 351 10.56 8.09 -1.12
C MET A 351 10.62 9.35 -0.27
N GLN A 352 10.58 9.16 1.04
CA GLN A 352 10.63 10.23 2.03
C GLN A 352 11.73 9.94 3.04
N THR A 353 12.32 10.99 3.62
CA THR A 353 13.35 10.88 4.65
C THR A 353 12.96 11.64 5.92
N LYS A 354 13.58 11.27 7.03
CA LYS A 354 13.51 12.03 8.29
C LYS A 354 14.86 12.01 8.98
N GLY A 355 15.28 13.12 9.57
CA GLY A 355 16.53 13.20 10.34
C GLY A 355 17.82 12.89 9.56
N ILE A 356 17.76 12.83 8.23
CA ILE A 356 18.93 12.69 7.36
C ILE A 356 19.51 14.09 7.14
N ILE A 357 20.74 14.32 7.61
CA ILE A 357 21.47 15.57 7.37
C ILE A 357 22.12 15.42 5.99
N GLU A 358 21.81 16.34 5.08
CA GLU A 358 22.35 16.36 3.73
C GLU A 358 23.88 16.45 3.76
N SER A 359 24.55 15.33 3.53
CA SER A 359 25.96 15.31 3.17
C SER A 359 26.17 15.13 1.66
N MET A 360 25.08 15.08 0.86
CA MET A 360 25.14 14.78 -0.57
C MET A 360 24.15 15.58 -1.41
N GLU A 361 24.56 15.88 -2.65
CA GLU A 361 23.80 16.64 -3.66
C GLU A 361 22.64 15.84 -4.29
N SER A 362 22.51 14.52 -4.05
CA SER A 362 21.43 13.69 -4.61
C SER A 362 21.01 12.52 -3.70
N PHE A 363 19.74 12.10 -3.83
CA PHE A 363 19.16 10.93 -3.15
C PHE A 363 19.77 9.60 -3.68
N PRO A 364 20.05 8.59 -2.83
CA PRO A 364 20.90 7.44 -3.16
C PRO A 364 20.19 6.40 -4.03
N LEU A 365 20.09 6.72 -5.32
CA LEU A 365 19.79 5.79 -6.40
C LEU A 365 21.09 5.53 -7.18
N PHE A 366 21.20 4.36 -7.80
CA PHE A 366 22.44 3.98 -8.50
C PHE A 366 22.62 4.66 -9.87
N GLY A 367 21.61 5.37 -10.38
CA GLY A 367 21.61 5.96 -11.72
C GLY A 367 20.62 7.10 -11.92
#